data_AF-A0AAU3F8S7-F1
#
_entry.id   AF-A0AAU3F8S7-F1
#
_cell.length_a   1.000
_cell.length_b   1.000
_cell.length_c   1.000
_cell.angle_alpha   90.00
_cell.angle_beta   90.00
_cell.angle_gamma   90.00
#
_symmetry.space_group_name_H-M   'P 1'
#
loop_
_entity.id
_entity.type
_entity.pdbx_description
1 polymer ?
#
loop_
_entity_poly.entity_id
_entity_poly.type
_entity_poly.pdbx_seq_one_letter_code
_entity_poly.pdbx_strand_id
1 'polypeptide(L)'
;MRRSMRLFLAFCSVLGLVVVTGGVAQAAEPGEKVCYRAHIANVGWTQGWKCDGEQAGLTGVSAPIEALEIQVWGLGSFCAKAHLRNTGDEFDECVGSGQVIRVGDEGKSIRIEQVSVRPDHPGLHGRAHVQNKGWLDPDAGYEILLGTKSEALNLEAVEMWIV
;
A
#
# COMPACT_ATOMS: atom_id res chain seq x y z
N MET A 1 -10.42 27.35 81.61
CA MET A 1 -9.31 26.54 81.08
C MET A 1 -9.78 25.10 80.88
N ARG A 2 -10.15 24.72 79.65
CA ARG A 2 -10.36 23.32 79.22
C ARG A 2 -10.20 23.27 77.70
N ARG A 3 -9.42 22.30 77.20
CA ARG A 3 -9.60 21.50 75.95
C ARG A 3 -8.29 20.77 75.67
N SER A 4 -8.16 19.49 76.01
CA SER A 4 -8.64 18.30 75.27
C SER A 4 -7.68 17.87 74.16
N MET A 5 -6.84 16.90 74.52
CA MET A 5 -6.08 15.99 73.65
C MET A 5 -6.99 15.34 72.59
N ARG A 6 -6.59 15.33 71.32
CA ARG A 6 -7.19 14.47 70.29
C ARG A 6 -6.08 13.79 69.48
N LEU A 7 -5.89 12.52 69.77
CA LEU A 7 -5.20 11.53 68.95
C LEU A 7 -6.12 11.19 67.76
N PHE A 8 -5.66 11.32 66.52
CA PHE A 8 -6.35 10.77 65.35
C PHE A 8 -5.42 9.84 64.58
N LEU A 9 -5.97 8.65 64.32
CA LEU A 9 -5.41 7.51 63.61
C LEU A 9 -5.16 7.79 62.12
N ALA A 10 -4.28 6.95 61.57
CA ALA A 10 -3.78 6.86 60.21
C ALA A 10 -4.83 6.97 59.09
N PHE A 11 -4.39 7.53 57.95
CA PHE A 11 -4.85 7.10 56.64
C PHE A 11 -3.67 7.09 55.66
N CYS A 12 -3.12 5.89 55.44
CA CYS A 12 -2.23 5.61 54.32
C CYS A 12 -3.13 5.52 53.07
N SER A 13 -3.27 6.61 52.33
CA SER A 13 -3.95 6.60 51.04
C SER A 13 -2.90 6.49 49.96
N VAL A 14 -2.93 5.34 49.29
CA VAL A 14 -2.10 4.99 48.13
C VAL A 14 -2.25 6.10 47.07
N LEU A 15 -1.12 6.70 46.65
CA LEU A 15 -1.07 7.49 45.42
C LEU A 15 -1.40 6.52 44.27
N GLY A 16 -2.64 6.55 43.79
CA GLY A 16 -3.01 5.83 42.58
C GLY A 16 -2.32 6.48 41.39
N LEU A 17 -1.31 5.82 40.83
CA LEU A 17 -0.78 6.14 39.52
C LEU A 17 -1.87 5.85 38.49
N VAL A 18 -2.54 6.89 37.99
CA VAL A 18 -3.40 6.78 36.81
C VAL A 18 -2.47 6.61 35.61
N VAL A 19 -2.24 5.36 35.20
CA VAL A 19 -1.71 5.08 33.87
C VAL A 19 -2.85 5.36 32.90
N VAL A 20 -2.84 6.56 32.31
CA VAL A 20 -3.65 6.83 31.11
C VAL A 20 -2.96 6.06 29.99
N THR A 21 -3.39 4.82 29.76
CA THR A 21 -3.12 4.16 28.48
C THR A 21 -3.96 4.90 27.46
N GLY A 22 -3.39 5.92 26.83
CA GLY A 22 -4.00 6.59 25.69
C GLY A 22 -4.18 5.58 24.57
N GLY A 23 -5.34 4.95 24.51
CA GLY A 23 -5.77 4.24 23.31
C GLY A 23 -5.89 5.28 22.21
N VAL A 24 -5.00 5.21 21.22
CA VAL A 24 -5.22 5.94 19.97
C VAL A 24 -6.50 5.38 19.39
N ALA A 25 -7.51 6.22 19.23
CA ALA A 25 -8.70 5.86 18.45
C ALA A 25 -8.21 5.63 17.02
N GLN A 26 -7.98 4.38 16.64
CA GLN A 26 -7.75 4.00 15.26
C GLN A 26 -9.00 4.45 14.49
N ALA A 27 -8.83 5.36 13.52
CA ALA A 27 -9.92 5.69 12.61
C ALA A 27 -10.44 4.37 12.04
N ALA A 28 -11.77 4.20 11.96
CA ALA A 28 -12.34 3.01 11.35
C ALA A 28 -11.71 2.87 9.95
N GLU A 29 -10.94 1.80 9.75
CA GLU A 29 -10.39 1.50 8.44
C GLU A 29 -11.57 1.49 7.47
N PRO A 30 -11.46 2.12 6.28
CA PRO A 30 -12.45 1.86 5.24
C PRO A 30 -12.56 0.34 5.10
N GLY A 31 -13.76 -0.15 4.79
CA GLY A 31 -13.90 -1.56 4.36
C GLY A 31 -12.88 -1.89 3.27
N GLU A 32 -12.72 -3.18 2.96
CA GLU A 32 -11.76 -3.65 1.97
C GLU A 32 -11.70 -2.76 0.73
N LYS A 33 -10.50 -2.22 0.48
CA LYS A 33 -10.25 -1.25 -0.59
C LYS A 33 -8.82 -1.33 -1.10
N VAL A 34 -8.60 -1.13 -2.39
CA VAL A 34 -7.27 -0.86 -2.94
C VAL A 34 -7.27 0.44 -3.74
N CYS A 35 -6.31 1.32 -3.46
CA CYS A 35 -6.08 2.52 -4.25
C CYS A 35 -4.63 2.58 -4.73
N TYR A 36 -4.43 3.11 -5.92
CA TYR A 36 -3.14 3.18 -6.59
C TYR A 36 -3.08 4.36 -7.57
N ARG A 37 -1.87 4.78 -7.91
CA ARG A 37 -1.61 5.74 -8.99
C ARG A 37 -0.27 5.43 -9.63
N ALA A 38 -0.12 5.82 -10.90
CA ALA A 38 1.06 5.52 -11.69
C ALA A 38 1.87 6.79 -12.00
N HIS A 39 3.18 6.68 -11.95
CA HIS A 39 4.09 7.67 -12.53
C HIS A 39 4.44 7.21 -13.95
N ILE A 40 4.01 7.99 -14.94
CA ILE A 40 4.23 7.70 -16.35
C ILE A 40 5.44 8.51 -16.84
N ALA A 41 6.36 7.86 -17.55
CA ALA A 41 7.56 8.50 -18.08
C ALA A 41 7.24 9.77 -18.89
N ASN A 42 7.94 10.87 -18.61
CA ASN A 42 7.77 12.20 -19.23
C ASN A 42 6.38 12.85 -19.05
N VAL A 43 5.49 12.26 -18.25
CA VAL A 43 4.16 12.82 -17.95
C VAL A 43 4.04 13.13 -16.45
N GLY A 44 4.57 12.26 -15.59
CA GLY A 44 4.48 12.38 -14.15
C GLY A 44 3.39 11.49 -13.55
N TRP A 45 3.03 11.78 -12.30
CA TRP A 45 1.95 11.09 -11.60
C TRP A 45 0.59 11.33 -12.26
N THR A 46 -0.19 10.26 -12.43
CA THR A 46 -1.59 10.35 -12.83
C THR A 46 -2.38 11.22 -11.83
N GLN A 47 -3.31 12.01 -12.33
CA GLN A 47 -4.11 12.89 -11.49
C GLN A 47 -5.06 12.09 -10.60
N GLY A 48 -4.91 12.23 -9.28
CA GLY A 48 -5.73 11.53 -8.29
C GLY A 48 -5.36 10.06 -8.12
N TRP A 49 -5.89 9.47 -7.06
CA TRP A 49 -5.81 8.03 -6.81
C TRP A 49 -6.93 7.31 -7.57
N LYS A 50 -6.58 6.19 -8.17
CA LYS A 50 -7.50 5.22 -8.75
C LYS A 50 -7.77 4.13 -7.73
N CYS A 51 -9.00 3.66 -7.65
CA CYS A 51 -9.34 2.61 -6.71
C CYS A 51 -10.21 1.56 -7.39
N ASP A 52 -10.14 0.33 -6.89
CA ASP A 52 -11.05 -0.77 -7.19
C ASP A 52 -11.52 -0.88 -8.65
N GLY A 53 -10.60 -1.31 -9.52
CA GLY A 53 -10.85 -1.58 -10.94
C GLY A 53 -10.70 -0.35 -11.84
N GLU A 54 -10.50 0.84 -11.28
CA GLU A 54 -10.17 2.02 -12.10
C GLU A 54 -8.77 1.89 -12.72
N GLN A 55 -8.65 2.18 -14.01
CA GLN A 55 -7.36 2.13 -14.70
C GLN A 55 -6.40 3.24 -14.21
N ALA A 56 -5.19 2.85 -13.81
CA ALA A 56 -4.04 3.76 -13.64
C ALA A 56 -2.99 3.50 -14.74
N GLY A 57 -2.60 4.55 -15.47
CA GLY A 57 -1.68 4.46 -16.61
C GLY A 57 -2.35 4.79 -17.95
N LEU A 58 -1.60 4.62 -19.04
CA LEU A 58 -2.05 4.93 -20.40
C LEU A 58 -1.84 3.72 -21.31
N THR A 59 -2.90 3.21 -21.90
CA THR A 59 -2.86 2.06 -22.79
C THR A 59 -2.56 2.48 -24.23
N GLY A 60 -1.72 1.71 -24.94
CA GLY A 60 -1.61 1.79 -26.40
C GLY A 60 -0.81 2.98 -26.95
N VAL A 61 -0.16 3.74 -26.06
CA VAL A 61 0.70 4.88 -26.45
C VAL A 61 2.19 4.62 -26.18
N SER A 62 2.57 3.39 -25.78
CA SER A 62 3.96 3.01 -25.47
C SER A 62 4.64 3.89 -24.43
N ALA A 63 3.86 4.52 -23.54
CA ALA A 63 4.37 5.30 -22.42
C ALA A 63 4.52 4.38 -21.19
N PRO A 64 5.76 4.08 -20.74
CA PRO A 64 5.98 3.16 -19.63
C PRO A 64 5.61 3.79 -18.29
N ILE A 65 5.12 2.96 -17.37
CA ILE A 65 5.10 3.24 -15.94
C ILE A 65 6.54 3.09 -15.40
N GLU A 66 6.99 4.06 -14.61
CA GLU A 66 8.30 4.09 -13.95
C GLU A 66 8.20 3.86 -12.44
N ALA A 67 7.07 4.27 -11.85
CA ALA A 67 6.76 4.02 -10.45
C ALA A 67 5.26 3.80 -10.25
N LEU A 68 4.90 3.06 -9.21
CA LEU A 68 3.52 2.86 -8.79
C LEU A 68 3.44 3.10 -7.28
N GLU A 69 2.47 3.90 -6.86
CA GLU A 69 2.08 3.97 -5.45
C GLU A 69 0.83 3.12 -5.23
N ILE A 70 0.82 2.34 -4.14
CA ILE A 70 -0.22 1.37 -3.81
C ILE A 70 -0.58 1.51 -2.34
N GLN A 71 -1.88 1.44 -2.04
CA GLN A 71 -2.44 1.49 -0.70
C GLN A 71 -3.56 0.45 -0.62
N VAL A 72 -3.48 -0.44 0.37
CA VAL A 72 -4.44 -1.55 0.56
C VAL A 72 -5.04 -1.46 1.96
N TRP A 73 -6.35 -1.63 2.08
CA TRP A 73 -7.09 -1.74 3.33
C TRP A 73 -7.86 -3.05 3.40
N GLY A 74 -8.03 -3.57 4.62
CA GLY A 74 -8.87 -4.75 4.88
C GLY A 74 -8.22 -6.11 4.61
N LEU A 75 -7.05 -6.15 3.97
CA LEU A 75 -6.32 -7.40 3.66
C LEU A 75 -5.07 -7.63 4.54
N GLY A 76 -4.97 -6.95 5.68
CA GLY A 76 -3.83 -7.03 6.60
C GLY A 76 -2.66 -6.13 6.19
N SER A 77 -1.42 -6.54 6.51
CA SER A 77 -0.23 -5.91 5.93
C SER A 77 -0.12 -6.34 4.47
N PHE A 78 0.67 -5.62 3.69
CA PHE A 78 0.98 -6.05 2.34
C PHE A 78 2.42 -5.70 1.98
N CYS A 79 2.98 -6.48 1.09
CA CYS A 79 4.28 -6.23 0.48
C CYS A 79 4.12 -5.91 -1.01
N ALA A 80 5.04 -5.14 -1.57
CA ALA A 80 5.16 -4.97 -3.01
C ALA A 80 6.60 -4.75 -3.45
N LYS A 81 6.88 -5.08 -4.71
CA LYS A 81 8.15 -4.79 -5.40
C LYS A 81 7.94 -4.63 -6.90
N ALA A 82 8.83 -3.89 -7.57
CA ALA A 82 8.89 -3.89 -9.02
C ALA A 82 10.02 -4.79 -9.55
N HIS A 83 9.79 -5.37 -10.73
CA HIS A 83 10.85 -5.79 -11.63
C HIS A 83 11.16 -4.65 -12.59
N LEU A 84 12.37 -4.10 -12.48
CA LEU A 84 12.86 -3.00 -13.29
C LEU A 84 13.66 -3.53 -14.48
N ARG A 85 13.36 -3.02 -15.68
CA ARG A 85 14.11 -3.41 -16.89
C ARG A 85 15.61 -3.20 -16.71
N ASN A 86 16.40 -4.19 -17.12
CA ASN A 86 17.87 -4.19 -17.10
C ASN A 86 18.49 -3.99 -15.71
N THR A 87 17.68 -4.01 -14.65
CA THR A 87 18.11 -3.83 -13.26
C THR A 87 17.75 -5.07 -12.44
N GLY A 88 16.56 -5.63 -12.65
CA GLY A 88 16.08 -6.81 -11.94
C GLY A 88 15.02 -6.48 -10.90
N ASP A 89 14.81 -7.41 -9.96
CA ASP A 89 13.83 -7.24 -8.88
C ASP A 89 14.34 -6.25 -7.82
N GLU A 90 13.46 -5.35 -7.39
CA GLU A 90 13.63 -4.63 -6.13
C GLU A 90 13.48 -5.57 -4.94
N PHE A 91 13.95 -5.14 -3.77
CA PHE A 91 13.63 -5.82 -2.51
C PHE A 91 12.15 -5.61 -2.17
N ASP A 92 11.55 -6.57 -1.47
CA ASP A 92 10.18 -6.43 -0.97
C ASP A 92 10.13 -5.31 0.08
N GLU A 93 9.27 -4.32 -0.15
CA GLU A 93 8.82 -3.38 0.87
C GLU A 93 7.50 -3.90 1.44
N CYS A 94 7.31 -3.81 2.76
CA CYS A 94 6.08 -4.23 3.42
C CYS A 94 5.59 -3.16 4.39
N VAL A 95 4.30 -2.87 4.37
CA VAL A 95 3.66 -1.87 5.23
C VAL A 95 2.31 -2.39 5.75
N GLY A 96 1.79 -1.76 6.80
CA GLY A 96 0.47 -2.08 7.34
C GLY A 96 -0.68 -1.57 6.47
N SER A 97 -1.89 -2.03 6.79
CA SER A 97 -3.15 -1.54 6.20
C SER A 97 -3.17 -0.01 6.12
N GLY A 98 -3.56 0.51 4.96
CA GLY A 98 -3.69 1.94 4.72
C GLY A 98 -2.38 2.72 4.65
N GLN A 99 -1.21 2.07 4.67
CA GLN A 99 0.05 2.73 4.36
C GLN A 99 0.36 2.64 2.86
N VAL A 100 1.13 3.60 2.35
CA VAL A 100 1.50 3.66 0.94
C VAL A 100 2.86 2.97 0.74
N ILE A 101 2.92 2.04 -0.21
CA ILE A 101 4.19 1.57 -0.80
C ILE A 101 4.40 2.28 -2.13
N ARG A 102 5.64 2.68 -2.41
CA ARG A 102 6.09 3.10 -3.73
C ARG A 102 7.07 2.05 -4.26
N VAL A 103 6.74 1.46 -5.40
CA VAL A 103 7.67 0.60 -6.16
C VAL A 103 8.16 1.34 -7.40
N GLY A 104 9.36 1.01 -7.87
CA GLY A 104 10.04 1.76 -8.93
C GLY A 104 10.54 3.14 -8.49
N ASP A 105 10.92 3.95 -9.46
CA ASP A 105 11.61 5.22 -9.20
C ASP A 105 11.19 6.32 -10.17
N GLU A 106 10.94 7.50 -9.62
CA GLU A 106 10.56 8.68 -10.39
C GLU A 106 11.80 9.32 -11.04
N GLY A 107 11.84 9.36 -12.37
CA GLY A 107 12.83 10.17 -13.10
C GLY A 107 14.19 9.50 -13.36
N LYS A 108 14.39 8.24 -12.95
CA LYS A 108 15.55 7.45 -13.40
C LYS A 108 15.45 6.96 -14.85
N SER A 109 14.31 7.17 -15.53
CA SER A 109 14.05 6.63 -16.87
C SER A 109 14.16 5.09 -16.93
N ILE A 110 13.95 4.43 -15.79
CA ILE A 110 13.91 2.97 -15.67
C ILE A 110 12.44 2.58 -15.62
N ARG A 111 12.03 1.76 -16.59
CA ARG A 111 10.66 1.28 -16.70
C ARG A 111 10.43 0.02 -15.89
N ILE A 112 9.25 -0.06 -15.30
CA ILE A 112 8.74 -1.28 -14.68
C ILE A 112 8.27 -2.24 -15.78
N GLU A 113 8.63 -3.52 -15.67
CA GLU A 113 8.07 -4.58 -16.52
C GLU A 113 6.99 -5.38 -15.79
N GLN A 114 7.14 -5.56 -14.47
CA GLN A 114 6.19 -6.25 -13.61
C GLN A 114 6.15 -5.63 -12.21
N VAL A 115 4.97 -5.60 -11.58
CA VAL A 115 4.80 -5.32 -10.14
C VAL A 115 4.28 -6.58 -9.46
N SER A 116 4.87 -6.95 -8.33
CA SER A 116 4.31 -7.94 -7.40
C SER A 116 3.62 -7.21 -6.24
N VAL A 117 2.42 -7.66 -5.87
CA VAL A 117 1.70 -7.20 -4.68
C VAL A 117 1.20 -8.41 -3.90
N ARG A 118 1.59 -8.49 -2.62
CA ARG A 118 1.33 -9.63 -1.74
C ARG A 118 0.71 -9.19 -0.41
N PRO A 119 -0.64 -9.16 -0.30
CA PRO A 119 -1.30 -8.96 0.98
C PRO A 119 -1.20 -10.20 1.90
N ASP A 120 -1.40 -10.00 3.21
CA ASP A 120 -1.44 -11.08 4.20
C ASP A 120 -2.69 -11.97 4.06
N HIS A 121 -3.77 -11.41 3.51
CA HIS A 121 -5.04 -12.12 3.28
C HIS A 121 -5.43 -12.10 1.79
N PRO A 122 -6.02 -13.19 1.27
CA PRO A 122 -6.44 -13.26 -0.12
C PRO A 122 -7.64 -12.33 -0.35
N GLY A 123 -7.88 -11.96 -1.60
CA GLY A 123 -8.98 -11.08 -1.99
C GLY A 123 -8.53 -9.99 -2.95
N LEU A 124 -7.22 -9.73 -3.06
CA LEU A 124 -6.69 -8.83 -4.08
C LEU A 124 -6.63 -9.53 -5.44
N HIS A 125 -7.22 -8.86 -6.43
CA HIS A 125 -7.12 -9.20 -7.84
C HIS A 125 -6.48 -8.04 -8.59
N GLY A 126 -5.88 -8.33 -9.74
CA GLY A 126 -5.48 -7.27 -10.64
C GLY A 126 -5.06 -7.77 -12.01
N ARG A 127 -4.89 -6.84 -12.94
CA ARG A 127 -4.35 -7.11 -14.27
C ARG A 127 -3.52 -5.94 -14.78
N ALA A 128 -2.69 -6.23 -15.77
CA ALA A 128 -1.83 -5.26 -16.41
C ALA A 128 -2.14 -5.13 -17.90
N HIS A 129 -2.05 -3.90 -18.41
CA HIS A 129 -1.88 -3.65 -19.83
C HIS A 129 -0.40 -3.59 -20.15
N VAL A 130 0.06 -4.46 -21.06
CA VAL A 130 1.46 -4.58 -21.45
C VAL A 130 1.63 -4.20 -22.91
N GLN A 131 2.71 -3.47 -23.19
CA GLN A 131 3.06 -3.03 -24.54
C GLN A 131 2.99 -4.19 -25.54
N ASN A 132 2.27 -3.98 -26.65
CA ASN A 132 2.06 -4.96 -27.73
C ASN A 132 1.32 -6.26 -27.34
N LYS A 133 0.91 -6.43 -26.08
CA LYS A 133 0.10 -7.58 -25.62
C LYS A 133 -1.33 -7.20 -25.30
N GLY A 134 -1.56 -5.94 -24.94
CA GLY A 134 -2.85 -5.49 -24.46
C GLY A 134 -3.05 -5.84 -22.99
N TRP A 135 -4.32 -5.95 -22.56
CA TRP A 135 -4.67 -6.44 -21.24
C TRP A 135 -4.38 -7.93 -21.12
N LEU A 136 -3.59 -8.29 -20.11
CA LEU A 136 -3.40 -9.67 -19.71
C LEU A 136 -4.60 -10.17 -18.88
N ASP A 137 -4.75 -11.48 -18.78
CA ASP A 137 -5.76 -12.09 -17.90
C ASP A 137 -5.52 -11.67 -16.44
N PRO A 138 -6.59 -11.47 -15.64
CA PRO A 138 -6.45 -11.17 -14.22
C PRO A 138 -5.67 -12.22 -13.45
N ASP A 139 -4.81 -11.76 -12.56
CA ASP A 139 -4.15 -12.56 -11.54
C ASP A 139 -4.83 -12.35 -10.17
N ALA A 140 -4.78 -13.38 -9.33
CA ALA A 140 -5.45 -13.41 -8.04
C ALA A 140 -4.78 -14.42 -7.09
N GLY A 141 -4.91 -14.17 -5.79
CA GLY A 141 -4.45 -15.09 -4.76
C GLY A 141 -3.77 -14.36 -3.61
N TYR A 142 -2.69 -14.94 -3.09
CA TYR A 142 -1.88 -14.33 -2.04
C TYR A 142 -0.85 -13.35 -2.60
N GLU A 143 -0.46 -13.49 -3.86
CA GLU A 143 0.43 -12.59 -4.57
C GLU A 143 -0.13 -12.42 -5.98
N ILE A 144 -0.24 -11.19 -6.46
CA ILE A 144 -0.60 -10.88 -7.84
C ILE A 144 0.62 -10.34 -8.58
N LEU A 145 0.76 -10.75 -9.85
CA LEU A 145 1.85 -10.33 -10.73
C LEU A 145 1.28 -9.49 -11.88
N LEU A 146 1.54 -8.18 -11.85
CA LEU A 146 1.04 -7.21 -12.81
C LEU A 146 2.11 -6.88 -13.84
N GLY A 147 2.06 -7.54 -15.00
CA GLY A 147 2.94 -7.28 -16.13
C GLY A 147 3.70 -8.53 -16.55
N THR A 148 4.85 -8.34 -17.21
CA THR A 148 5.69 -9.44 -17.72
C THR A 148 7.09 -9.30 -17.19
N LYS A 149 7.71 -10.40 -16.76
CA LYS A 149 9.07 -10.37 -16.23
C LYS A 149 10.09 -10.74 -17.31
N SER A 150 11.12 -9.92 -17.49
CA SER A 150 12.26 -10.16 -18.38
C SER A 150 11.90 -10.30 -19.87
N GLU A 151 10.78 -9.71 -20.29
CA GLU A 151 10.36 -9.69 -21.70
C GLU A 151 10.74 -8.40 -22.43
N ALA A 152 11.37 -7.45 -21.74
CA ALA A 152 11.71 -6.14 -22.28
C ALA A 152 10.49 -5.31 -22.73
N LEU A 153 9.29 -5.61 -22.25
CA LEU A 153 8.05 -4.90 -22.56
C LEU A 153 7.68 -3.90 -21.45
N ASN A 154 7.06 -2.79 -21.83
CA ASN A 154 6.61 -1.79 -20.87
C ASN A 154 5.33 -2.25 -20.16
N LEU A 155 5.30 -2.10 -18.83
CA LEU A 155 4.03 -1.98 -18.11
C LEU A 155 3.42 -0.61 -18.44
N GLU A 156 2.21 -0.59 -19.01
CA GLU A 156 1.56 0.64 -19.51
C GLU A 156 0.40 1.10 -18.61
N ALA A 157 -0.37 0.15 -18.08
CA ALA A 157 -1.45 0.42 -17.15
C ALA A 157 -1.71 -0.77 -16.21
N VAL A 158 -2.36 -0.49 -15.09
CA VAL A 158 -2.81 -1.49 -14.12
C VAL A 158 -4.26 -1.23 -13.69
N GLU A 159 -4.94 -2.31 -13.35
CA GLU A 159 -6.21 -2.32 -12.63
C GLU A 159 -6.08 -3.31 -11.47
N MET A 160 -6.50 -2.91 -10.26
CA MET A 160 -6.55 -3.75 -9.07
C MET A 160 -7.88 -3.56 -8.36
N TRP A 161 -8.46 -4.63 -7.83
CA TRP A 161 -9.73 -4.61 -7.11
C TRP A 161 -9.77 -5.70 -6.04
N ILE A 162 -10.65 -5.53 -5.06
CA ILE A 162 -10.90 -6.54 -4.03
C ILE A 162 -12.27 -7.19 -4.26
N VAL A 163 -12.38 -8.50 -4.01
CA VAL A 163 -13.61 -9.31 -4.14
C VAL A 163 -13.92 -10.10 -2.88
#